data_AF-A0A5B6WIW5-F1
#
_entry.id   AF-A0A5B6WIW5-F1
#
_cell.length_a   1.000
_cell.length_b   1.000
_cell.length_c   1.000
_cell.angle_alpha   90.00
_cell.angle_beta   90.00
_cell.angle_gamma   90.00
#
_symmetry.space_group_name_H-M   'P 1'
#
loop_
_entity.id
_entity.type
_entity.pdbx_description
1 polymer ?
#
loop_
_entity_poly.entity_id
_entity_poly.type
_entity_poly.pdbx_seq_one_letter_code
_entity_poly.pdbx_strand_id
1 'polypeptide(L)'
;MKWVLSEYEVCSGQSINYEKFTVFFSSNTSRHLNDTERYLGLPNLVGRRKKMVFQGLKDRFRKKIDNWSTRFLSQEGKEVFIKAILQAIPMYSMMCFLLPKSFCWELESIMA
;
A
#
# COMPACT_ATOMS: atom_id res chain seq x y z
N MET A 1 -9.64 -1.39 27.15
CA MET A 1 -8.90 -2.03 26.04
C MET A 1 -7.92 -3.08 26.55
N LYS A 2 -6.98 -2.76 27.45
CA LYS A 2 -6.00 -3.75 27.96
C LYS A 2 -6.61 -5.01 28.57
N TRP A 3 -7.70 -4.89 29.34
CA TRP A 3 -8.37 -6.05 29.94
C TRP A 3 -8.99 -7.00 28.90
N VAL A 4 -9.60 -6.46 27.84
CA VAL A 4 -10.19 -7.25 26.73
C VAL A 4 -9.10 -8.03 25.98
N LEU A 5 -7.96 -7.39 25.76
CA LEU A 5 -6.81 -8.01 25.10
C LEU A 5 -6.24 -9.16 25.96
N SER A 6 -6.12 -8.96 27.27
CA SER A 6 -5.70 -10.02 28.19
C SER A 6 -6.67 -11.20 28.21
N GLU A 7 -7.98 -10.95 28.17
CA GLU A 7 -9.00 -12.01 28.13
C GLU A 7 -8.89 -12.83 26.84
N TYR A 8 -8.67 -12.16 25.71
CA TYR A 8 -8.41 -12.82 24.43
C TYR A 8 -7.17 -13.71 24.48
N GLU A 9 -6.07 -13.24 25.07
CA GLU A 9 -4.83 -14.01 25.17
C GLU A 9 -5.04 -15.28 26.01
N VAL A 10 -5.75 -15.16 27.13
CA VAL A 10 -6.09 -16.31 28.00
C VAL A 10 -7.00 -17.31 27.29
N CYS A 11 -8.06 -16.83 26.62
CA CYS A 11 -9.02 -17.70 25.95
C CYS A 11 -8.46 -18.37 24.68
N SER A 12 -7.64 -17.65 23.91
CA SER A 12 -7.11 -18.15 22.62
C SER A 12 -5.76 -18.86 22.72
N GLY A 13 -5.01 -18.63 23.80
CA GLY A 13 -3.62 -19.08 23.95
C GLY A 13 -2.62 -18.33 23.05
N GLN A 14 -3.05 -17.25 22.40
CA GLN A 14 -2.19 -16.39 21.57
C GLN A 14 -1.70 -15.19 22.35
N SER A 15 -0.58 -14.59 21.94
CA SER A 15 -0.06 -13.34 22.52
C SER A 15 -0.05 -12.22 21.48
N ILE A 16 -0.32 -11.00 21.93
CA ILE A 16 -0.38 -9.83 21.07
C ILE A 16 1.02 -9.28 20.86
N ASN A 17 1.36 -9.06 19.60
CA ASN A 17 2.56 -8.33 19.24
C ASN A 17 2.30 -6.82 19.38
N TYR A 18 2.74 -6.23 20.50
CA TYR A 18 2.58 -4.80 20.77
C TYR A 18 3.40 -3.87 19.88
N GLU A 19 4.44 -4.38 19.22
CA GLU A 19 5.22 -3.63 18.22
C GLU A 19 4.41 -3.42 16.93
N LYS A 20 3.53 -4.37 16.60
CA LYS A 20 2.63 -4.30 15.43
C LYS A 20 1.24 -3.74 15.76
N PHE A 21 0.92 -3.57 17.04
CA PHE A 21 -0.38 -3.12 17.48
C PHE A 21 -0.42 -1.59 17.58
N THR A 22 -1.39 -0.99 16.93
CA THR A 22 -1.63 0.46 17.03
C THR A 22 -3.09 0.82 17.15
N VAL A 23 -3.30 2.03 17.68
CA VAL A 23 -4.62 2.61 17.88
C VAL A 23 -4.64 3.97 17.19
N PHE A 24 -5.61 4.14 16.29
CA PHE A 24 -5.87 5.41 15.62
C PHE A 24 -6.96 6.16 16.37
N PHE A 25 -6.78 7.46 16.51
CA PHE A 25 -7.78 8.36 17.08
C PHE A 25 -8.31 9.29 15.99
N SER A 26 -9.57 9.70 16.13
CA SER A 26 -10.16 10.70 15.22
C SER A 26 -9.49 12.05 15.41
N SER A 27 -9.60 12.91 14.40
CA SER A 27 -9.06 14.29 14.41
C SER A 27 -9.57 15.16 15.55
N ASN A 28 -10.65 14.76 16.22
CA ASN A 28 -11.23 15.46 17.37
C ASN A 28 -10.59 15.06 18.71
N THR A 29 -9.56 14.21 18.68
CA THR A 29 -8.83 13.77 19.88
C THR A 29 -7.48 14.49 19.94
N SER A 30 -7.11 15.02 21.11
CA SER A 30 -5.88 15.82 21.32
C SER A 30 -4.57 15.07 21.11
N ARG A 31 -4.60 13.74 20.89
CA ARG A 31 -3.42 12.92 20.64
C ARG A 31 -3.25 12.69 19.14
N HIS A 32 -2.35 13.46 18.53
CA HIS A 32 -1.83 13.15 17.20
C HIS A 32 -0.84 11.99 17.29
N LEU A 33 -1.33 10.77 17.03
CA LEU A 33 -0.44 9.65 16.68
C LEU A 33 -0.09 9.73 15.20
N ASN A 34 1.18 9.56 14.88
CA ASN A 34 1.73 9.73 13.53
C ASN A 34 1.04 8.78 12.51
N ASP A 35 0.52 9.37 11.44
CA ASP A 35 -0.29 8.79 10.35
C ASP A 35 0.37 7.72 9.45
N THR A 36 1.46 7.07 9.88
CA THR A 36 2.37 6.39 8.92
C THR A 36 2.28 4.87 8.89
N GLU A 37 1.35 4.31 9.65
CA GLU A 37 1.17 2.88 9.77
C GLU A 37 0.48 2.27 8.55
N ARG A 38 0.97 1.10 8.12
CA ARG A 38 0.47 0.40 6.94
C ARG A 38 -0.22 -0.89 7.34
N TYR A 39 -1.41 -1.11 6.80
CA TYR A 39 -2.11 -2.39 6.84
C TYR A 39 -2.15 -2.99 5.45
N LEU A 40 -1.75 -4.26 5.34
CA LEU A 40 -1.66 -4.98 4.06
C LEU A 40 -0.86 -4.21 2.97
N GLY A 41 0.17 -3.46 3.41
CA GLY A 41 1.03 -2.67 2.51
C GLY A 41 0.39 -1.38 1.98
N LEU A 42 -0.77 -1.00 2.50
CA LEU A 42 -1.46 0.25 2.24
C LEU A 42 -1.50 1.13 3.49
N PRO A 43 -1.54 2.46 3.35
CA PRO A 43 -1.79 3.36 4.48
C PRO A 43 -3.10 3.03 5.20
N ASN A 44 -3.09 3.02 6.53
CA ASN A 44 -4.34 2.99 7.31
C ASN A 44 -5.10 4.32 7.25
N LEU A 45 -4.39 5.44 7.12
CA LEU A 45 -4.99 6.76 6.97
C LEU A 45 -4.41 7.49 5.74
N VAL A 46 -5.29 7.92 4.85
CA VAL A 46 -4.93 8.78 3.72
C VAL A 46 -5.27 10.22 4.06
N GLY A 47 -4.32 10.92 4.68
CA GLY A 47 -4.45 12.34 5.02
C GLY A 47 -4.33 13.28 3.81
N ARG A 48 -4.02 14.55 4.06
CA ARG A 48 -3.92 15.60 3.01
C ARG A 48 -2.84 15.30 1.96
N ARG A 49 -1.79 14.55 2.29
CA ARG A 49 -0.66 14.23 1.40
C ARG A 49 -0.83 12.91 0.64
N LYS A 50 -1.90 12.81 -0.15
CA LYS A 50 -2.26 11.56 -0.89
C LYS A 50 -1.12 11.01 -1.77
N LYS A 51 -0.36 11.89 -2.44
CA LYS A 51 0.71 11.47 -3.37
C LYS A 51 1.87 10.74 -2.68
N MET A 52 2.36 11.28 -1.57
CA MET A 52 3.48 10.70 -0.81
C MET A 52 3.16 9.31 -0.28
N VAL A 53 1.89 9.09 0.05
CA VAL A 53 1.40 7.81 0.57
C VAL A 53 1.47 6.70 -0.49
N PHE A 54 1.24 7.01 -1.76
CA PHE A 54 1.32 6.05 -2.87
C PHE A 54 2.71 5.98 -3.52
N GLN A 55 3.71 6.72 -3.03
CA GLN A 55 5.07 6.69 -3.58
C GLN A 55 5.65 5.27 -3.55
N GLY A 56 5.44 4.52 -2.46
CA GLY A 56 5.89 3.13 -2.38
C GLY A 56 5.19 2.17 -3.34
N LEU A 57 4.05 2.55 -3.93
CA LEU A 57 3.43 1.81 -5.03
C LEU A 57 4.17 2.07 -6.34
N LYS A 58 4.52 3.34 -6.61
CA LYS A 58 5.33 3.73 -7.77
C LYS A 58 6.71 3.08 -7.76
N ASP A 59 7.35 3.02 -6.59
CA ASP A 59 8.67 2.38 -6.46
C ASP A 59 8.59 0.87 -6.75
N ARG A 60 7.49 0.21 -6.35
CA ARG A 60 7.24 -1.20 -6.68
C ARG A 60 7.05 -1.43 -8.17
N PHE A 61 6.34 -0.53 -8.85
CA PHE A 61 6.23 -0.53 -10.32
C PHE A 61 7.61 -0.47 -10.97
N ARG A 62 8.42 0.52 -10.57
CA ARG A 62 9.74 0.73 -11.18
C ARG A 62 10.65 -0.46 -10.96
N LYS A 63 10.70 -0.96 -9.72
CA LYS A 63 11.47 -2.17 -9.38
C LYS A 63 11.04 -3.39 -10.18
N LYS A 64 9.74 -3.56 -10.47
CA LYS A 64 9.25 -4.70 -11.25
C LYS A 64 9.68 -4.61 -12.72
N ILE A 65 9.71 -3.40 -13.29
CA ILE A 65 10.21 -3.14 -14.64
C ILE A 65 11.71 -3.37 -14.71
N ASP A 66 12.47 -2.80 -13.78
CA ASP A 66 13.94 -2.88 -13.76
C ASP A 66 14.42 -4.32 -13.53
N ASN A 67 13.71 -5.10 -12.70
CA ASN A 67 14.02 -6.50 -12.47
C ASN A 67 13.64 -7.42 -13.63
N TRP A 68 12.77 -6.96 -14.55
CA TRP A 68 12.37 -7.76 -15.69
C TRP A 68 13.25 -7.43 -16.89
N SER A 69 13.66 -8.44 -17.64
CA SER A 69 14.52 -8.25 -18.80
C SER A 69 13.73 -7.72 -20.01
N THR A 70 13.14 -6.53 -19.86
CA THR A 70 12.35 -5.85 -20.89
C THR A 70 13.12 -5.65 -22.20
N ARG A 71 14.46 -5.67 -22.14
CA ARG A 71 15.36 -5.65 -23.30
C ARG A 71 15.22 -6.87 -24.22
N PHE A 72 14.81 -8.02 -23.71
CA PHE A 72 14.67 -9.26 -24.50
C PHE A 72 13.22 -9.58 -24.91
N LEU A 73 12.26 -8.72 -24.55
CA LEU A 73 10.87 -8.91 -24.94
C LEU A 73 10.58 -8.28 -26.30
N SER A 74 9.84 -9.02 -27.14
CA SER A 74 9.18 -8.44 -28.31
C SER A 74 8.15 -7.37 -27.88
N GLN A 75 7.68 -6.58 -28.82
CA GLN A 75 6.67 -5.55 -28.54
C GLN A 75 5.41 -6.15 -27.92
N GLU A 76 4.93 -7.27 -28.45
CA GLU A 76 3.79 -8.03 -27.93
C GLU A 76 4.06 -8.59 -26.54
N GLY A 77 5.29 -9.10 -26.30
CA GLY A 77 5.71 -9.57 -24.99
C GLY A 77 5.70 -8.47 -23.92
N LYS A 78 6.08 -7.24 -24.29
CA LYS A 78 6.00 -6.07 -23.41
C LYS A 78 4.55 -5.70 -23.08
N GLU A 79 3.65 -5.75 -24.07
CA GLU A 79 2.23 -5.47 -23.85
C GLU A 79 1.60 -6.48 -22.87
N VAL A 80 1.88 -7.77 -23.06
CA VAL A 80 1.44 -8.82 -22.14
C VAL A 80 2.02 -8.61 -20.74
N PHE A 81 3.30 -8.27 -20.63
CA PHE A 81 3.93 -7.97 -19.35
C PHE A 81 3.25 -6.79 -18.62
N ILE A 82 2.97 -5.70 -19.33
CA ILE A 82 2.29 -4.53 -18.76
C ILE A 82 0.90 -4.92 -18.25
N LYS A 83 0.10 -5.61 -19.07
CA LYS A 83 -1.29 -5.97 -18.74
C LYS A 83 -1.39 -7.04 -17.65
N ALA A 84 -0.57 -8.08 -17.72
CA ALA A 84 -0.66 -9.21 -16.79
C ALA A 84 0.01 -8.93 -15.44
N ILE A 85 1.11 -8.15 -15.43
CA ILE A 85 1.95 -7.97 -14.24
C ILE A 85 1.83 -6.56 -13.70
N LEU A 86 2.13 -5.53 -14.49
CA LEU A 86 2.19 -4.16 -13.98
C LEU A 86 0.80 -3.64 -13.58
N GLN A 87 -0.21 -3.86 -14.42
CA GLN A 87 -1.59 -3.45 -14.11
C GLN A 87 -2.18 -4.20 -12.91
N ALA A 88 -1.62 -5.34 -12.49
CA ALA A 88 -2.07 -6.07 -11.31
C ALA A 88 -1.57 -5.45 -9.98
N ILE A 89 -0.43 -4.76 -10.00
CA ILE A 89 0.19 -4.16 -8.80
C ILE A 89 -0.70 -3.09 -8.13
N PRO A 90 -1.33 -2.14 -8.85
CA PRO A 90 -2.14 -1.10 -8.24
C PRO A 90 -3.59 -1.55 -8.00
N MET A 91 -4.04 -2.70 -8.53
CA MET A 91 -5.45 -3.12 -8.42
C MET A 91 -5.96 -3.08 -6.99
N TYR A 92 -5.20 -3.65 -6.05
CA TYR A 92 -5.57 -3.64 -4.63
C TYR A 92 -5.65 -2.22 -4.05
N SER A 93 -4.71 -1.35 -4.42
CA SER A 93 -4.72 0.06 -3.99
C SER A 93 -5.94 0.82 -4.54
N MET A 94 -6.30 0.56 -5.80
CA MET A 94 -7.44 1.19 -6.48
C MET A 94 -8.79 0.72 -5.92
N MET A 95 -8.87 -0.54 -5.44
CA MET A 95 -10.06 -1.06 -4.77
C MET A 95 -10.31 -0.38 -3.42
N CYS A 96 -9.25 -0.06 -2.69
CA CYS A 96 -9.36 0.58 -1.37
C CYS A 96 -9.40 2.11 -1.43
N PHE A 97 -8.80 2.73 -2.45
CA PHE A 97 -8.61 4.18 -2.50
C PHE A 97 -8.80 4.75 -3.91
N LEU A 98 -9.41 5.94 -3.97
CA LEU A 98 -9.39 6.75 -5.17
C LEU A 98 -8.00 7.39 -5.34
N LEU A 99 -7.25 6.92 -6.35
CA LEU A 99 -5.93 7.45 -6.66
C LEU A 99 -6.02 8.85 -7.31
N PRO A 100 -5.11 9.78 -6.98
CA PRO A 100 -5.04 11.07 -7.66
C PRO A 100 -4.75 10.89 -9.16
N LYS A 101 -5.44 11.62 -10.03
CA LYS A 101 -5.21 11.57 -11.49
C LYS A 101 -3.75 11.80 -11.88
N SER A 102 -3.09 12.75 -11.21
CA SER A 102 -1.66 13.03 -11.43
C SER A 102 -0.77 11.83 -11.13
N PHE A 103 -1.12 11.01 -10.15
CA PHE A 103 -0.39 9.78 -9.83
C PHE A 103 -0.63 8.70 -10.90
N CYS A 104 -1.86 8.58 -11.41
CA CYS A 104 -2.15 7.66 -12.52
C CYS A 104 -1.35 8.01 -13.78
N TRP A 105 -1.28 9.29 -14.16
CA TRP A 105 -0.45 9.74 -15.28
C TRP A 105 1.03 9.44 -15.09
N GLU A 106 1.55 9.54 -13.87
CA GLU A 106 2.93 9.14 -13.58
C GLU A 106 3.16 7.64 -13.76
N LEU A 107 2.18 6.79 -13.41
CA LEU A 107 2.26 5.35 -13.66
C LEU A 107 2.19 5.04 -15.15
N GLU A 108 1.30 5.70 -15.89
CA GLU A 108 1.18 5.57 -17.35
C GLU A 108 2.50 5.94 -18.05
N SER A 109 3.13 7.03 -17.63
CA SER A 109 4.45 7.44 -18.15
C SER A 109 5.57 6.44 -17.85
N ILE A 110 5.43 5.59 -16.81
CA ILE A 110 6.40 4.53 -16.51
C ILE A 110 6.16 3.30 -17.39
N MET A 111 4.92 3.09 -17.83
CA MET A 111 4.53 1.96 -18.68
C MET A 111 4.77 2.22 -20.18
N ALA A 112 4.89 3.49 -20.58
CA ALA A 112 5.26 3.92 -21.92
C ALA A 112 6.75 3.68 -22.21
#